data_AF-A0A371P337-F1
#
_entry.id   AF-A0A371P337-F1
#
_cell.length_a   1.000
_cell.length_b   1.000
_cell.length_c   1.000
_cell.angle_alpha   90.00
_cell.angle_beta   90.00
_cell.angle_gamma   90.00
#
_symmetry.space_group_name_H-M   'P 1'
#
loop_
_entity.id
_entity.type
_entity.pdbx_description
1 polymer ?
#
loop_
_entity_poly.entity_id
_entity_poly.type
_entity_poly.pdbx_seq_one_letter_code
_entity_poly.pdbx_strand_id
1 'polypeptide(L)' 'MHGSSPAAWTGVIMCLVGITIGGVALIPDPNWPLFWIGVVIALLAGVVGRVMAAAGMGVDRAEH' A
#
# COMPACT_ATOMS: atom_id res chain seq x y z
N MET A 1 21.84 -9.11 4.12
CA MET A 1 20.71 -9.85 3.54
C MET A 1 19.83 -8.83 2.86
N HIS A 2 19.90 -8.77 1.53
CA HIS A 2 19.08 -7.88 0.73
C HIS A 2 17.65 -8.41 0.81
N GLY A 3 16.78 -7.70 1.51
CA GLY A 3 15.39 -8.10 1.58
C GLY A 3 14.71 -7.68 2.87
N SER A 4 13.57 -7.00 2.69
CA SER A 4 12.38 -7.25 3.48
C SER A 4 12.36 -6.68 4.90
N SER A 5 12.62 -5.38 5.08
CA SER A 5 11.96 -4.72 6.22
C SER A 5 10.45 -5.02 6.06
N PRO A 6 9.78 -5.65 7.04
CA PRO A 6 8.35 -5.92 6.98
C PRO A 6 7.56 -4.67 6.59
N ALA A 7 8.07 -3.50 6.98
CA ALA A 7 7.49 -2.22 6.61
C ALA A 7 7.41 -1.97 5.10
N ALA A 8 8.44 -2.33 4.35
CA ALA A 8 8.46 -2.16 2.89
C ALA A 8 7.48 -3.14 2.22
N TRP A 9 7.43 -4.38 2.67
CA TRP A 9 6.58 -5.41 2.06
C TRP A 9 5.09 -5.23 2.41
N THR A 10 4.76 -4.76 3.61
CA THR A 10 3.38 -4.45 4.00
C THR A 10 2.78 -3.33 3.16
N GLY A 11 3.55 -2.26 2.89
CA GLY A 11 3.11 -1.19 1.99
C GLY A 11 2.87 -1.70 0.57
N VAL A 12 3.77 -2.55 0.06
CA VAL A 12 3.65 -3.13 -1.29
C VAL A 12 2.41 -4.03 -1.42
N ILE A 13 2.13 -4.89 -0.43
CA ILE A 13 0.91 -5.71 -0.46
C ILE A 13 -0.34 -4.85 -0.41
N MET A 14 -0.40 -3.84 0.46
CA MET A 14 -1.58 -2.98 0.53
C MET A 14 -1.82 -2.22 -0.78
N CYS A 15 -0.76 -1.72 -1.41
CA CYS A 15 -0.86 -1.12 -2.74
C CYS A 15 -1.33 -2.12 -3.81
N LEU A 16 -0.76 -3.32 -3.84
CA LEU A 16 -1.18 -4.38 -4.77
C LEU A 16 -2.65 -4.72 -4.60
N VAL A 17 -3.11 -4.94 -3.37
CA VAL A 17 -4.52 -5.25 -3.08
C VAL A 17 -5.43 -4.11 -3.50
N GLY A 18 -5.09 -2.86 -3.17
CA GLY A 18 -5.89 -1.69 -3.57
C GLY A 18 -6.00 -1.53 -5.09
N ILE A 19 -4.88 -1.69 -5.81
CA ILE A 19 -4.85 -1.62 -7.28
C ILE A 19 -5.60 -2.79 -7.91
N THR A 20 -5.46 -4.00 -7.39
CA THR A 20 -6.19 -5.18 -7.89
C THR A 20 -7.69 -5.00 -7.70
N ILE A 21 -8.15 -4.56 -6.53
CA ILE A 21 -9.58 -4.30 -6.27
C ILE A 21 -10.09 -3.17 -7.16
N GLY A 22 -9.34 -2.08 -7.29
CA GLY A 22 -9.69 -0.96 -8.16
C GLY A 22 -9.77 -1.36 -9.64
N GLY A 23 -8.84 -2.19 -10.12
CA GLY A 23 -8.83 -2.70 -11.49
C GLY A 23 -9.98 -3.67 -11.77
N VAL A 24 -10.27 -4.58 -10.84
CA VAL A 24 -11.40 -5.53 -10.94
C VAL A 24 -12.74 -4.78 -10.87
N ALA A 25 -12.84 -3.71 -10.08
CA ALA A 25 -14.06 -2.90 -9.99
C ALA A 25 -14.46 -2.21 -11.30
N LEU A 26 -13.55 -2.11 -12.27
CA LEU A 26 -13.82 -1.47 -13.57
C LEU A 26 -14.29 -2.47 -14.65
N ILE A 27 -14.35 -3.77 -14.34
CA ILE A 27 -14.63 -4.82 -15.34
C ILE A 27 -15.77 -5.73 -14.85
N PRO A 28 -16.77 -6.09 -15.70
CA PRO A 28 -17.05 -5.59 -17.06
C PRO A 28 -17.84 -4.27 -17.11
N ASP A 29 -18.61 -3.95 -16.07
CA ASP A 29 -19.30 -2.67 -15.88
C ASP A 29 -18.62 -1.88 -14.75
N PRO A 30 -18.41 -0.56 -14.89
CA PRO A 30 -17.76 0.24 -13.85
C PRO A 30 -18.57 0.27 -12.54
N ASN A 31 -18.08 -0.46 -11.54
CA ASN A 31 -18.64 -0.46 -10.20
C ASN A 31 -17.99 0.65 -9.37
N TRP A 32 -18.51 1.87 -9.54
CA TRP A 32 -18.01 3.08 -8.87
C TRP A 32 -17.84 2.94 -7.35
N PRO A 33 -18.76 2.33 -6.58
CA PRO A 33 -18.55 2.10 -5.15
C PRO A 33 -17.32 1.24 -4.85
N LEU A 34 -17.15 0.13 -5.57
CA LEU A 34 -16.04 -0.79 -5.36
C LEU A 34 -14.69 -0.20 -5.78
N PHE A 35 -14.70 0.66 -6.81
CA PHE A 35 -13.53 1.43 -7.21
C PHE A 35 -13.07 2.38 -6.09
N TRP A 36 -13.99 3.13 -5.48
CA TRP A 36 -13.66 4.01 -4.35
C TRP A 36 -13.14 3.24 -3.13
N ILE A 37 -13.66 2.03 -2.87
CA ILE A 37 -13.12 1.14 -1.83
C ILE A 37 -11.65 0.77 -2.15
N GLY A 38 -11.35 0.39 -3.40
CA GLY A 38 -9.97 0.13 -3.84
C GLY A 38 -9.06 1.36 -3.69
N VAL A 39 -9.55 2.55 -4.03
CA VAL A 39 -8.82 3.82 -3.87
C VAL A 39 -8.54 4.11 -2.40
N VAL A 40 -9.52 3.94 -1.51
CA VAL A 40 -9.32 4.13 -0.06
C VAL A 40 -8.28 3.15 0.48
N ILE A 41 -8.31 1.88 0.06
CA ILE A 41 -7.32 0.87 0.45
C ILE A 41 -5.92 1.25 -0.04
N ALA A 42 -5.78 1.73 -1.28
CA ALA A 42 -4.51 2.18 -1.82
C ALA A 42 -3.96 3.42 -1.07
N LEU A 43 -4.83 4.36 -0.69
CA LEU A 43 -4.45 5.52 0.13
C LEU A 43 -4.04 5.12 1.55
N LEU A 44 -4.72 4.14 2.14
CA LEU A 44 -4.35 3.58 3.45
C LEU A 44 -2.96 2.93 3.42
N ALA A 45 -2.50 2.40 2.28
CA ALA A 45 -1.14 1.90 2.14
C ALA A 45 -0.09 3.00 2.41
N GLY A 46 -0.35 4.23 1.96
CA GLY A 46 0.49 5.39 2.24
C GLY A 46 0.48 5.78 3.73
N VAL A 47 -0.69 5.69 4.37
CA VAL A 47 -0.83 5.93 5.83
C VAL A 47 -0.06 4.88 6.63
N VAL A 48 -0.17 3.59 6.26
CA VAL A 48 0.58 2.51 6.89
C VAL A 48 2.08 2.69 6.71
N GLY A 49 2.54 3.15 5.54
CA GLY A 49 3.93 3.52 5.31
C GLY A 49 4.40 4.64 6.25
N ARG A 50 3.56 5.66 6.50
CA ARG A 50 3.86 6.73 7.48
C ARG A 50 3.87 6.23 8.91
N VAL A 51 2.94 5.35 9.28
CA VAL A 51 2.88 4.73 10.62
C VAL A 51 4.11 3.86 10.85
N MET A 52 4.54 3.08 9.86
CA MET A 52 5.73 2.25 9.97
C MET A 52 7.03 3.07 9.98
N ALA A 53 7.06 4.20 9.28
CA ALA A 53 8.15 5.17 9.41
C ALA A 53 8.20 5.77 10.83
N ALA A 54 7.04 6.12 11.41
CA ALA A 54 6.94 6.64 12.77
C ALA A 54 7.27 5.57 13.84
N ALA A 55 7.02 4.29 13.55
CA ALA A 55 7.36 3.16 14.42
C ALA A 55 8.85 2.79 14.43
N GLY A 56 9.72 3.60 13.78
CA GLY A 56 11.18 3.36 13.76
C GLY A 56 11.63 2.26 12.80
N MET A 57 10.73 1.75 11.95
CA MET A 57 11.01 0.76 10.89
C MET A 57 11.21 1.42 9.50
N GLY A 58 11.12 2.75 9.44
CA GLY A 58 11.57 3.53 8.29
C GLY A 58 13.08 3.49 8.23
N VAL A 59 13.62 3.01 7.11
CA VAL A 59 15.05 2.89 6.83
C VAL A 59 15.79 4.14 7.31
N ASP A 60 16.53 4.01 8.42
CA ASP A 60 17.54 4.97 8.80
C ASP A 60 18.66 4.83 7.77
N ARG A 61 18.60 5.65 6.71
CA ARG A 61 19.70 5.81 5.77
C ARG A 61 20.61 6.91 6.31
N ALA A 62 21.17 6.69 7.50
CA ALA A 62 22.37 7.37 7.93
C ALA A 62 23.52 6.36 7.91
N GLU A 63 24.13 6.16 6.74
CA GLU A 63 25.49 5.64 6.71
C GLU A 63 26.26 6.35 5.59
N HIS A 64 26.88 7.46 6.00
CA HIS A 64 28.18 7.90 5.51
C HIS A 64 29.20 7.56 6.58
#